data_AF-A0A7C7ISG4-F1
#
_entry.id   AF-A0A7C7ISG4-F1
#
_cell.length_a   1.000
_cell.length_b   1.000
_cell.length_c   1.000
_cell.angle_alpha   90.00
_cell.angle_beta   90.00
_cell.angle_gamma   90.00
#
_symmetry.space_group_name_H-M   'P 1'
#
loop_
_entity.id
_entity.type
_entity.pdbx_description
1 polymer ?
#
loop_
_entity_poly.entity_id
_entity_poly.type
_entity_poly.pdbx_seq_one_letter_code
_entity_poly.pdbx_strand_id
1 'polypeptide(L)'
;MKKKKMLIVPIFIPHEGCPYRCVFCNQVDITGTRYPADEKHVLDTLKTYLGPDFNSNRASKCEVAFYGGSFTGLPKERQEFLLSVVRPFLDNGRVDAIRV
;
A
#
# COMPACT_ATOMS: atom_id res chain seq x y z
N MET A 1 -3.51 20.40 22.20
CA MET A 1 -2.85 19.10 21.94
C MET A 1 -2.50 19.05 20.45
N LYS A 2 -1.22 18.99 20.06
CA LYS A 2 -0.83 18.87 18.64
C LYS A 2 -1.28 17.49 18.14
N LYS A 3 -2.15 17.44 17.12
CA LYS A 3 -2.54 16.19 16.43
C LYS A 3 -1.25 15.53 15.94
N LYS A 4 -0.92 14.33 16.42
CA LYS A 4 0.16 13.52 15.83
C LYS A 4 -0.23 13.30 14.37
N LYS A 5 0.61 13.77 13.44
CA LYS A 5 0.39 13.53 12.02
C LYS A 5 0.53 12.02 11.77
N MET A 6 -0.25 11.50 10.84
CA MET A 6 -0.18 10.12 10.37
C MET A 6 0.21 10.19 8.90
N LEU A 7 1.24 9.44 8.53
CA LEU A 7 1.65 9.20 7.16
C LEU A 7 0.96 7.92 6.69
N ILE A 8 0.27 7.99 5.56
CA ILE A 8 -0.30 6.84 4.88
C ILE A 8 0.48 6.67 3.58
N VAL A 9 1.08 5.50 3.37
CA VAL A 9 1.70 5.08 2.12
C VAL A 9 0.66 4.28 1.31
N PRO A 10 0.07 4.86 0.25
CA PRO A 10 -0.98 4.20 -0.51
C PRO A 10 -0.36 3.24 -1.55
N ILE A 11 -0.69 1.96 -1.45
CA ILE A 11 -0.36 0.93 -2.45
C ILE A 11 -1.62 0.58 -3.22
N PHE A 12 -1.62 0.80 -4.54
CA PHE A 12 -2.77 0.50 -5.39
C PHE A 12 -2.65 -0.91 -6.00
N ILE A 13 -3.68 -1.74 -5.79
CA ILE A 13 -3.91 -3.05 -6.41
C ILE A 13 -5.08 -2.94 -7.41
N PRO A 14 -4.86 -2.36 -8.60
CA PRO A 14 -5.94 -1.96 -9.48
C PRO A 14 -6.73 -3.16 -9.99
N HIS A 15 -8.04 -3.15 -9.74
CA HIS A 15 -9.00 -4.20 -10.12
C HIS A 15 -8.71 -5.62 -9.57
N GLU A 16 -7.63 -5.86 -8.83
CA GLU A 16 -7.34 -7.17 -8.25
C GLU A 16 -8.33 -7.49 -7.11
N GLY A 17 -8.83 -8.74 -7.07
CA GLY A 17 -9.82 -9.16 -6.06
C GLY A 17 -11.25 -8.66 -6.31
N CYS A 18 -11.50 -7.97 -7.43
CA CYS A 18 -12.86 -7.70 -7.91
C CYS A 18 -13.34 -8.86 -8.79
N PRO A 19 -14.39 -9.62 -8.37
CA PRO A 19 -14.90 -10.74 -9.18
C PRO A 19 -15.59 -10.26 -10.47
N TYR A 20 -16.02 -8.99 -10.52
CA TYR A 20 -16.71 -8.39 -11.65
C TYR A 20 -16.21 -6.96 -11.90
N ARG A 21 -16.31 -6.50 -13.14
CA ARG A 21 -16.02 -5.11 -13.52
C ARG A 21 -17.27 -4.25 -13.31
N CYS A 22 -17.21 -3.34 -12.34
CA CYS A 22 -18.28 -2.40 -12.05
C CYS A 22 -18.35 -1.31 -13.14
N VAL A 23 -19.55 -1.04 -13.67
CA VAL A 23 -19.79 -0.02 -14.71
C VAL A 23 -19.51 1.41 -14.24
N PHE A 24 -19.50 1.64 -12.92
CA PHE A 24 -19.17 2.92 -12.30
C PHE A 24 -17.68 3.04 -11.92
N CYS A 25 -16.91 1.96 -12.04
CA CYS A 25 -15.53 1.91 -11.57
C CYS A 25 -14.56 2.00 -12.76
N ASN A 26 -13.85 3.12 -12.83
CA ASN A 26 -12.72 3.28 -13.75
C ASN A 26 -11.44 3.58 -12.96
N GLN A 27 -10.83 2.54 -12.40
CA GLN A 27 -9.65 2.72 -11.53
C GLN A 27 -8.44 3.24 -12.32
N VAL A 28 -8.35 2.94 -13.61
CA VAL A 28 -7.26 3.46 -14.45
C VAL A 28 -7.30 4.99 -14.50
N ASP A 29 -8.48 5.57 -14.72
CA ASP A 29 -8.65 7.02 -14.76
C ASP A 29 -8.50 7.66 -13.37
N ILE A 30 -8.94 6.97 -12.31
CA ILE A 30 -8.90 7.49 -10.93
C ILE A 30 -7.50 7.43 -10.32
N THR A 31 -6.76 6.34 -10.54
CA THR A 31 -5.48 6.08 -9.87
C THR A 31 -4.29 6.48 -10.73
N GLY A 32 -4.45 6.55 -12.06
CA GLY A 32 -3.34 6.70 -13.00
C GLY A 32 -2.40 5.48 -13.04
N THR A 33 -2.67 4.44 -12.25
CA THR A 33 -1.83 3.24 -12.14
C THR A 33 -2.40 2.14 -13.02
N ARG A 34 -1.58 1.66 -13.96
CA ARG A 34 -1.92 0.52 -14.83
C ARG A 34 -1.15 -0.75 -14.49
N TYR A 35 -0.17 -0.65 -13.59
CA TYR A 35 0.73 -1.73 -13.25
C TYR A 35 0.21 -2.50 -12.03
N PRO A 36 0.38 -3.83 -11.99
CA PRO A 36 0.09 -4.59 -10.79
C PRO A 36 1.01 -4.16 -9.64
N ALA A 37 0.55 -4.36 -8.40
CA ALA A 37 1.40 -4.13 -7.23
C ALA A 37 2.42 -5.27 -7.10
N ASP A 38 3.49 -5.22 -7.89
CA ASP A 38 4.65 -6.10 -7.74
C ASP A 38 5.59 -5.58 -6.63
N GLU A 39 6.58 -6.39 -6.27
CA GLU A 39 7.53 -6.05 -5.21
C GLU A 39 8.23 -4.72 -5.51
N LYS A 40 8.67 -4.50 -6.75
CA LYS A 40 9.36 -3.28 -7.16
C LYS A 40 8.46 -2.06 -6.97
N HIS A 41 7.20 -2.12 -7.39
CA HIS A 41 6.25 -1.03 -7.27
C HIS A 41 5.95 -0.69 -5.80
N VAL A 42 5.77 -1.71 -4.95
CA VAL A 42 5.56 -1.52 -3.51
C VAL A 42 6.79 -0.86 -2.88
N LEU A 43 7.99 -1.35 -3.17
CA LEU A 43 9.24 -0.78 -2.66
C LEU A 43 9.51 0.64 -3.17
N ASP A 44 9.26 0.92 -4.44
CA ASP A 44 9.43 2.26 -5.04
C ASP A 44 8.43 3.26 -4.41
N THR A 45 7.22 2.81 -4.12
CA THR A 45 6.22 3.63 -3.40
C THR A 45 6.67 3.89 -1.97
N LEU A 46 7.13 2.87 -1.25
CA LEU A 46 7.68 3.03 0.10
C LEU A 46 8.87 4.01 0.12
N LYS A 47 9.79 3.93 -0.86
CA LYS A 47 10.92 4.88 -0.98
C LYS A 47 10.44 6.30 -1.22
N THR A 48 9.41 6.48 -2.03
CA THR A 48 8.87 7.81 -2.35
C THR A 48 8.32 8.51 -1.10
N TYR A 49 7.63 7.77 -0.23
CA TYR A 49 7.00 8.33 0.97
C TYR A 49 7.93 8.35 2.19
N LEU A 50 8.80 7.33 2.35
CA LEU A 50 9.71 7.19 3.49
C LEU A 50 11.09 7.82 3.24
N GLY A 51 11.38 8.25 2.00
CA GLY A 51 12.68 8.72 1.56
C GLY A 51 13.63 7.58 1.14
N PRO A 52 14.74 7.90 0.46
CA PRO A 52 15.69 6.90 -0.08
C PRO A 52 16.30 6.00 1.00
N ASP A 53 16.49 6.51 2.22
CA ASP A 53 16.98 5.74 3.39
C ASP A 53 15.86 5.11 4.23
N PHE A 54 14.60 5.24 3.79
CA PHE A 54 13.40 4.83 4.51
C PHE A 54 13.34 5.35 5.96
N ASN A 55 13.68 6.63 6.14
CA ASN A 55 13.92 7.24 7.44
C ASN A 55 13.10 8.53 7.66
N SER A 56 11.96 8.66 6.99
CA SER A 56 11.10 9.84 7.09
C SER A 56 10.77 10.16 8.55
N ASN A 57 11.15 11.38 8.95
CA ASN A 57 11.03 11.99 10.26
C ASN A 57 9.90 11.39 11.14
N ARG A 58 10.26 10.49 12.08
CA ARG A 58 9.39 9.63 12.92
C ARG A 58 8.43 10.36 13.88
N ALA A 59 8.26 11.67 13.72
CA ALA A 59 7.27 12.44 14.47
C ALA A 59 5.81 11.98 14.20
N SER A 60 5.60 11.24 13.10
CA SER A 60 4.30 10.77 12.63
C SER A 60 4.21 9.23 12.66
N LYS A 61 3.05 8.68 13.00
CA LYS A 61 2.77 7.25 12.76
C LYS A 61 2.75 6.97 11.26
N CYS A 62 3.21 5.81 10.80
CA CYS A 62 3.22 5.41 9.41
C CYS A 62 2.39 4.13 9.18
N GLU A 63 1.45 4.17 8.25
CA GLU A 63 0.66 3.02 7.83
C GLU A 63 0.86 2.75 6.34
N VAL A 64 0.98 1.48 5.96
CA VAL A 64 0.85 1.07 4.55
C VAL A 64 -0.59 0.66 4.31
N ALA A 65 -1.25 1.28 3.34
CA ALA A 65 -2.66 1.04 3.04
C ALA A 65 -2.83 0.51 1.62
N PHE A 66 -3.52 -0.62 1.47
CA PHE A 66 -3.85 -1.19 0.17
C PHE A 66 -5.18 -0.61 -0.33
N TYR A 67 -5.19 -0.09 -1.55
CA TYR A 67 -6.36 0.53 -2.21
C TYR A 67 -6.58 -0.07 -3.60
N GLY A 68 -7.76 0.14 -4.18
CA GLY A 68 -8.08 -0.30 -5.55
C GLY A 68 -9.22 -1.31 -5.57
N GLY A 69 -8.91 -2.58 -5.82
CA GLY A 69 -9.90 -3.66 -5.77
C GLY A 69 -10.28 -4.06 -4.35
N SER A 70 -10.34 -5.37 -4.08
CA SER A 70 -10.66 -5.90 -2.75
C SER A 70 -9.51 -6.76 -2.24
N PHE A 71 -8.77 -6.27 -1.23
CA PHE A 71 -7.62 -6.98 -0.71
C PHE A 71 -7.98 -8.39 -0.21
N THR A 72 -9.10 -8.52 0.53
CA THR A 72 -9.58 -9.81 1.03
C THR A 72 -10.20 -10.69 -0.06
N GLY A 73 -10.52 -10.10 -1.22
CA GLY A 73 -10.95 -10.84 -2.42
C GLY A 73 -9.79 -11.43 -3.23
N LEU A 74 -8.54 -11.13 -2.89
CA LEU A 74 -7.36 -11.70 -3.55
C LEU A 74 -7.15 -13.18 -3.18
N PRO A 75 -6.55 -13.99 -4.05
CA PRO A 75 -6.02 -15.30 -3.65
C PRO A 75 -5.08 -15.19 -2.45
N LYS A 76 -5.12 -16.18 -1.55
CA LYS A 76 -4.34 -16.15 -0.30
C LYS A 76 -2.85 -15.92 -0.54
N GLU A 77 -2.28 -16.59 -1.54
CA GLU A 77 -0.87 -16.45 -1.96
C GLU A 77 -0.53 -15.01 -2.36
N ARG A 78 -1.47 -14.31 -3.01
CA ARG A 78 -1.30 -12.91 -3.43
C ARG A 78 -1.34 -11.97 -2.22
N GLN A 79 -2.24 -12.23 -1.26
CA GLN A 79 -2.26 -11.49 0.01
C GLN A 79 -0.95 -11.69 0.79
N GLU A 80 -0.50 -12.93 0.92
CA GLU A 80 0.76 -13.29 1.59
C GLU A 80 1.97 -12.63 0.93
N PHE A 81 2.01 -12.61 -0.41
CA PHE A 81 3.04 -11.90 -1.16
C PHE A 81 3.06 -10.40 -0.84
N LEU A 82 1.91 -9.71 -0.91
CA LEU A 82 1.87 -8.27 -0.65
C LEU A 82 2.26 -7.93 0.78
N LEU A 83 1.83 -8.74 1.75
CA LEU A 83 2.18 -8.58 3.16
C LEU A 83 3.67 -8.88 3.41
N SER A 84 4.25 -9.87 2.74
CA SER A 84 5.66 -10.24 2.92
C SER A 84 6.61 -9.13 2.45
N VAL A 85 6.26 -8.40 1.39
CA VAL A 85 7.04 -7.24 0.92
C VAL A 85 7.07 -6.10 1.95
N VAL A 86 5.96 -5.89 2.67
CA VAL A 86 5.86 -4.84 3.71
C VAL A 86 6.44 -5.30 5.05
N ARG A 87 6.48 -6.61 5.31
CA ARG A 87 6.87 -7.20 6.61
C ARG A 87 8.21 -6.69 7.16
N PRO A 88 9.31 -6.59 6.37
CA PRO A 88 10.58 -6.07 6.88
C PRO A 88 10.46 -4.66 7.47
N PHE A 89 9.58 -3.81 6.93
CA PHE A 89 9.37 -2.44 7.38
C PHE A 89 8.57 -2.34 8.66
N LEU A 90 7.69 -3.33 8.92
CA LEU A 90 7.06 -3.49 10.23
C LEU A 90 8.09 -3.91 11.27
N ASP A 91 8.91 -4.92 10.95
CA ASP A 91 9.85 -5.51 11.91
C ASP A 91 10.96 -4.52 12.36
N ASN A 92 11.37 -3.60 11.50
CA ASN A 92 12.34 -2.54 11.84
C ASN A 92 11.67 -1.23 12.32
N GLY A 93 10.35 -1.21 12.46
CA GLY A 93 9.57 -0.06 12.94
C GLY A 93 9.58 1.15 12.02
N ARG A 94 9.80 0.97 10.72
CA ARG A 94 9.63 2.04 9.71
C ARG A 94 8.16 2.22 9.32
N VAL A 95 7.38 1.16 9.44
CA VAL A 95 5.92 1.14 9.30
C VAL A 95 5.35 0.65 10.64
N ASP A 96 4.29 1.30 11.12
CA ASP A 96 3.65 0.94 12.39
C ASP A 96 2.51 -0.08 12.21
N ALA A 97 1.80 -0.03 11.08
CA ALA A 97 0.69 -0.93 10.80
C ALA A 97 0.39 -1.07 9.29
N ILE A 98 -0.38 -2.10 8.95
CA ILE A 98 -0.97 -2.31 7.63
C ILE A 98 -2.48 -2.08 7.72
N ARG A 99 -3.04 -1.42 6.72
CA ARG A 99 -4.47 -1.18 6.52
C ARG A 99 -4.92 -1.83 5.22
N VAL A 100 -6.01 -2.60 5.29
CA VAL A 100 -6.67 -3.28 4.16
C VAL A 100 -8.15 -2.97 4.12
#